data_AF-A0A7J0EL11-F1
#
_entry.id   AF-A0A7J0EL11-F1
#
_cell.length_a   1.000
_cell.length_b   1.000
_cell.length_c   1.000
_cell.angle_alpha   90.00
_cell.angle_beta   90.00
_cell.angle_gamma   90.00
#
_symmetry.space_group_name_H-M   'P 1'
#
loop_
_entity.id
_entity.type
_entity.pdbx_description
1 polymer ?
#
loop_
_entity_poly.entity_id
_entity_poly.type
_entity_poly.pdbx_seq_one_letter_code
_entity_poly.pdbx_strand_id
1 'polypeptide(L)' 'MGSSKDDSGTDGENSGGDLPDSNSSLFSEGEKVLAYHGPRIYEAKFVRAM' A
#
# COMPACT_ATOMS: atom_id res chain seq x y z
N MET A 1 -32.39 18.49 10.78
CA MET A 1 -31.37 18.88 9.79
C MET A 1 -30.19 17.96 10.02
N GLY A 2 -29.92 17.07 9.05
CA GLY A 2 -28.94 15.98 9.20
C GLY A 2 -27.50 16.49 9.15
N SER A 3 -26.71 16.01 10.09
CA SER A 3 -25.26 16.12 10.17
C SER A 3 -24.61 15.35 9.02
N SER A 4 -23.66 15.96 8.32
CA SER A 4 -22.58 15.29 7.55
C SER A 4 -21.72 16.34 6.82
N LYS A 5 -20.42 16.41 7.17
CA LYS A 5 -19.24 16.50 6.29
C LYS A 5 -18.07 17.13 7.05
N ASP A 6 -17.29 16.27 7.70
CA ASP A 6 -15.87 16.54 7.91
C ASP A 6 -15.13 15.60 6.96
N ASP A 7 -14.83 16.11 5.77
CA ASP A 7 -13.92 15.49 4.81
C ASP A 7 -13.13 16.64 4.18
N SER A 8 -12.07 17.07 4.85
CA SER A 8 -11.03 17.88 4.22
C SER A 8 -9.72 17.13 4.35
N GLY A 9 -9.23 16.68 3.19
CA GLY A 9 -8.18 15.69 3.03
C GLY A 9 -6.87 16.07 3.69
N THR A 10 -6.19 15.04 4.17
CA THR A 10 -4.74 15.12 4.41
C THR A 10 -4.07 15.04 3.05
N ASP A 11 -3.67 16.18 2.49
CA ASP A 11 -2.66 16.21 1.43
C ASP A 11 -1.37 15.65 2.03
N GLY A 12 -1.13 14.36 1.77
CA GLY A 12 0.11 13.70 2.10
C GLY A 12 1.19 14.19 1.16
N GLU A 13 1.80 15.33 1.50
CA GLU A 13 3.05 15.80 0.90
C GLU A 13 4.16 14.79 1.28
N ASN A 14 4.25 13.69 0.52
CA ASN A 14 5.38 12.78 0.65
C ASN A 14 6.60 13.43 0.01
N SER A 15 7.42 14.00 0.87
CA SER A 15 8.69 14.65 0.56
C SER A 15 9.70 13.65 -0.03
N GLY A 16 10.41 14.07 -1.07
CA GLY A 16 11.72 13.50 -1.43
C GLY A 16 11.65 12.20 -2.22
N GLY A 17 11.47 12.32 -3.53
CA GLY A 17 11.68 11.21 -4.47
C GLY A 17 13.16 10.88 -4.61
N ASP A 18 13.74 10.18 -3.64
CA ASP A 18 14.87 9.30 -3.89
C ASP A 18 14.28 8.07 -4.61
N LEU A 19 14.58 7.94 -5.90
CA LEU A 19 14.09 6.83 -6.71
C LEU A 19 14.65 5.55 -6.08
N PRO A 20 13.80 4.64 -5.56
CA PRO A 20 14.32 3.40 -4.99
C PRO A 20 15.10 2.68 -6.08
N ASP A 21 16.31 2.22 -5.73
CA ASP A 21 17.15 1.42 -6.62
C ASP A 21 16.27 0.44 -7.38
N SER A 22 16.35 0.38 -8.71
CA SER A 22 15.42 -0.43 -9.52
C SER A 22 15.53 -1.94 -9.26
N ASN A 23 16.51 -2.37 -8.45
CA ASN A 23 16.69 -3.73 -7.95
C ASN A 23 16.21 -3.93 -6.50
N SER A 24 15.65 -2.90 -5.86
CA SER A 24 15.03 -3.03 -4.55
C SER A 24 13.65 -3.67 -4.72
N SER A 25 13.47 -4.85 -4.12
CA SER A 25 12.14 -5.42 -3.96
C SER A 25 11.34 -4.48 -3.05
N LEU A 26 10.12 -4.13 -3.47
CA LEU A 26 9.21 -3.33 -2.65
C LEU A 26 8.78 -4.04 -1.36
N PHE A 27 8.91 -5.38 -1.35
CA PHE A 27 8.52 -6.24 -0.24
C PHE A 27 9.65 -7.19 0.16
N SER A 28 9.70 -7.54 1.43
CA SER A 28 10.64 -8.53 1.97
C SER A 28 10.04 -9.94 1.96
N GLU A 29 10.90 -10.95 1.81
CA GLU A 29 10.46 -12.36 1.89
C GLU A 29 9.76 -12.62 3.23
N GLY A 30 8.54 -13.16 3.14
CA GLY A 30 7.71 -13.46 4.29
C GLY A 30 6.97 -12.29 4.91
N GLU A 31 7.02 -11.11 4.30
CA GLU A 31 6.23 -9.95 4.68
C GLU A 31 4.72 -10.23 4.57
N LYS A 32 3.94 -9.74 5.53
CA LYS A 32 2.47 -9.81 5.49
C LYS A 32 1.95 -8.71 4.56
N VAL A 33 1.29 -9.12 3.48
CA VAL A 33 0.76 -8.23 2.43
C VAL A 33 -0.73 -8.44 2.24
N LEU A 34 -1.37 -7.48 1.58
CA LEU A 34 -2.75 -7.59 1.15
C LEU A 34 -2.79 -7.87 -0.35
N ALA A 35 -3.30 -9.04 -0.73
CA ALA A 35 -3.43 -9.45 -2.12
C ALA A 35 -4.82 -9.13 -2.65
N TYR A 36 -4.87 -8.44 -3.78
CA TYR A 36 -6.11 -8.21 -4.53
C TYR A 36 -6.44 -9.44 -5.37
N HIS A 37 -7.64 -10.00 -5.20
CA HIS A 37 -8.12 -11.10 -6.01
C HIS A 37 -9.64 -10.98 -6.21
N GLY A 38 -10.03 -10.49 -7.39
CA GLY A 38 -11.42 -10.10 -7.66
C GLY A 38 -11.86 -8.91 -6.79
N PRO A 39 -13.15 -8.75 -6.44
CA PRO A 39 -13.63 -7.63 -5.64
C PRO A 39 -13.23 -7.69 -4.15
N ARG A 40 -12.26 -8.54 -3.79
CA ARG A 40 -11.87 -8.83 -2.41
C ARG A 40 -10.36 -8.68 -2.24
N ILE A 41 -10.00 -8.29 -1.02
CA ILE A 41 -8.63 -8.17 -0.57
C ILE A 41 -8.41 -9.23 0.50
N TYR A 42 -7.30 -9.97 0.38
CA TYR A 42 -6.94 -11.07 1.26
C TYR A 42 -5.63 -10.79 1.95
N GLU A 43 -5.53 -11.17 3.22
CA GLU A 43 -4.23 -11.25 3.87
C GLU A 43 -3.41 -12.40 3.27
N ALA A 44 -2.15 -12.11 2.92
CA ALA A 44 -1.23 -13.06 2.35
C ALA A 44 0.18 -12.85 2.90
N LYS A 45 1.04 -13.83 2.67
CA LYS A 45 2.48 -13.74 2.93
C LYS A 45 3.20 -13.59 1.58
N PHE A 46 4.03 -12.57 1.43
CA PHE A 46 4.86 -12.39 0.25
C PHE A 46 5.87 -13.52 0.15
N VAL A 47 5.87 -14.22 -0.98
CA VAL A 47 6.83 -15.27 -1.32
C VAL A 47 7.43 -14.91 -2.66
N ARG A 48 8.75 -14.70 -2.69
CA ARG A 48 9.50 -14.45 -3.92
C ARG A 48 9.59 -15.76 -4.69
N ALA A 49 9.18 -15.72 -5.96
CA ALA A 49 9.41 -16.83 -6.87
C ALA A 49 10.92 -17.00 -7.12
N MET A 50 11.38 -18.25 -7.18
CA MET A 50 12.75 -18.64 -7.56
C MET A 50 12.88 -18.78 -9.06
#